data_AF-A0A7V9NYS8-F1
#
_entry.id   AF-A0A7V9NYS8-F1
#
_cell.length_a   1.000
_cell.length_b   1.000
_cell.length_c   1.000
_cell.angle_alpha   90.00
_cell.angle_beta   90.00
_cell.angle_gamma   90.00
#
_symmetry.space_group_name_H-M   'P 1'
#
loop_
_entity.id
_entity.type
_entity.pdbx_description
1 polymer ?
#
loop_
_entity_poly.entity_id
_entity_poly.type
_entity_poly.pdbx_seq_one_letter_code
_entity_poly.pdbx_strand_id
1 'polypeptide(L)'
;MSTNKTLLELKENVDLYKSYWHEWSYNERCLLTNEEKETINDHIKNNYKLSLPDSLLFFLQSQRIKFLNYKLHYDHRTFKEWIVETFLCHLIKLGELNNEKNYTSLIWELDLPQDLKESLTKFNTFTLNEIFQKYQPEDFETAAIFNKVLDTLKIINYSKESIAISLSSKNKDVAL
;
A
#
# COMPACT_ATOMS: atom_id res chain seq x y z
N MET A 1 -25.11 -20.00 7.08
CA MET A 1 -24.61 -18.75 6.48
C MET A 1 -24.99 -18.75 5.01
N SER A 2 -25.65 -17.70 4.52
CA SER A 2 -26.00 -17.59 3.10
C SER A 2 -24.75 -17.36 2.25
N THR A 3 -24.72 -17.92 1.04
CA THR A 3 -23.68 -17.74 0.00
C THR A 3 -23.22 -16.29 -0.16
N ASN A 4 -24.17 -15.35 -0.15
CA ASN A 4 -23.91 -13.92 -0.25
C ASN A 4 -23.09 -13.35 0.91
N LYS A 5 -23.20 -13.92 2.12
CA LYS A 5 -22.46 -13.41 3.28
C LYS A 5 -20.96 -13.70 3.16
N THR A 6 -20.57 -14.92 2.81
CA THR A 6 -19.14 -15.27 2.72
C THR A 6 -18.43 -14.61 1.54
N LEU A 7 -19.13 -14.30 0.44
CA LEU A 7 -18.59 -13.46 -0.63
C LEU A 7 -18.46 -11.98 -0.24
N LEU A 8 -19.43 -11.46 0.52
CA LEU A 8 -19.33 -10.12 1.06
C LEU A 8 -18.13 -10.00 2.00
N GLU A 9 -17.93 -10.98 2.89
CA GLU A 9 -16.75 -11.06 3.75
C GLU A 9 -15.45 -11.15 2.94
N LEU A 10 -15.43 -11.87 1.81
CA LEU A 10 -14.27 -11.91 0.92
C LEU A 10 -13.98 -10.53 0.34
N LYS A 11 -15.00 -9.84 -0.14
CA LYS A 11 -14.87 -8.48 -0.65
C LYS A 11 -14.31 -7.54 0.41
N GLU A 12 -14.89 -7.55 1.61
CA GLU A 12 -14.46 -6.70 2.73
C GLU A 12 -13.01 -6.96 3.12
N ASN A 13 -12.60 -8.23 3.19
CA ASN A 13 -11.21 -8.58 3.50
C ASN A 13 -10.25 -8.16 2.39
N VAL A 14 -10.59 -8.38 1.11
CA VAL A 14 -9.74 -7.97 -0.02
C VAL A 14 -9.66 -6.44 -0.13
N ASP A 15 -10.75 -5.73 0.20
CA ASP A 15 -10.80 -4.25 0.14
C ASP A 15 -9.74 -3.59 1.05
N LEU A 16 -9.32 -4.27 2.14
CA LEU A 16 -8.21 -3.82 3.00
C LEU A 16 -6.88 -3.70 2.25
N TYR A 17 -6.69 -4.52 1.21
CA TYR A 17 -5.47 -4.59 0.41
C TYR A 17 -5.58 -3.80 -0.89
N LYS A 18 -6.79 -3.37 -1.28
CA LYS A 18 -7.13 -2.90 -2.63
C LYS A 18 -6.16 -1.90 -3.24
N SER A 19 -5.63 -0.98 -2.42
CA SER A 19 -4.71 0.07 -2.89
C SER A 19 -3.35 -0.47 -3.37
N TYR A 20 -2.97 -1.67 -2.92
CA TYR A 20 -1.68 -2.31 -3.18
C TYR A 20 -1.85 -3.80 -3.46
N TRP A 21 -3.03 -4.23 -3.92
CA TRP A 21 -3.32 -5.65 -4.08
C TRP A 21 -2.36 -6.31 -5.07
N HIS A 22 -2.05 -5.61 -6.18
CA HIS A 22 -1.13 -6.11 -7.19
C HIS A 22 0.23 -6.38 -6.57
N GLU A 23 0.87 -5.36 -5.99
CA GLU A 23 2.19 -5.45 -5.36
C GLU A 23 2.22 -6.46 -4.21
N TRP A 24 1.20 -6.44 -3.35
CA TRP A 24 1.09 -7.37 -2.23
C TRP A 24 0.97 -8.82 -2.69
N SER A 25 0.15 -9.09 -3.71
CA SER A 25 -0.08 -10.45 -4.21
C SER A 25 1.19 -11.09 -4.80
N TYR A 26 2.19 -10.29 -5.19
CA TYR A 26 3.50 -10.79 -5.66
C TYR A 26 4.60 -10.71 -4.58
N ASN A 27 4.29 -10.20 -3.39
CA ASN A 27 5.23 -10.11 -2.29
C ASN A 27 5.56 -11.51 -1.75
N GLU A 28 6.82 -11.75 -1.41
CA GLU A 28 7.29 -13.02 -0.82
C GLU A 28 6.66 -13.34 0.54
N ARG A 29 6.21 -12.31 1.27
CA ARG A 29 5.56 -12.44 2.57
C ARG A 29 4.07 -12.75 2.46
N CYS A 30 3.47 -12.66 1.27
CA CYS A 30 2.05 -12.95 1.08
C CYS A 30 1.79 -14.46 1.24
N LEU A 31 0.87 -14.82 2.15
CA LEU A 31 0.59 -16.22 2.51
C LEU A 31 -0.29 -16.97 1.50
N LEU A 32 -0.79 -16.27 0.48
CA LEU A 32 -1.64 -16.86 -0.54
C LEU A 32 -0.81 -17.62 -1.58
N THR A 33 -1.30 -18.77 -2.01
CA THR A 33 -0.75 -19.49 -3.17
C THR A 33 -1.16 -18.81 -4.48
N ASN A 34 -0.52 -19.16 -5.59
CA ASN A 34 -0.90 -18.63 -6.90
C ASN A 34 -2.36 -18.97 -7.27
N GLU A 35 -2.79 -20.20 -6.97
CA GLU A 35 -4.17 -20.65 -7.23
C GLU A 35 -5.20 -19.88 -6.37
N GLU A 36 -4.84 -19.55 -5.13
CA GLU A 36 -5.66 -18.73 -4.23
C GLU A 36 -5.77 -17.28 -4.73
N LYS A 37 -4.65 -16.71 -5.21
CA LYS A 37 -4.62 -15.37 -5.83
C LYS A 37 -5.47 -15.32 -7.09
N GLU A 38 -5.39 -16.33 -7.95
CA GLU A 38 -6.23 -16.46 -9.14
C GLU A 38 -7.72 -16.48 -8.78
N THR A 39 -8.10 -17.28 -7.77
CA THR A 39 -9.49 -17.33 -7.29
C THR A 39 -9.99 -15.96 -6.83
N ILE A 40 -9.16 -15.23 -6.06
CA ILE A 40 -9.50 -13.87 -5.60
C ILE A 40 -9.62 -12.92 -6.78
N ASN A 41 -8.67 -12.98 -7.73
CA ASN A 41 -8.68 -12.14 -8.92
C ASN A 41 -9.92 -12.37 -9.80
N ASP A 42 -10.39 -13.61 -9.92
CA ASP A 42 -11.62 -13.93 -10.65
C ASP A 42 -12.85 -13.33 -9.95
N HIS A 43 -12.90 -13.37 -8.62
CA HIS A 43 -13.95 -12.69 -7.87
C HIS A 43 -13.88 -11.17 -7.97
N ILE A 44 -12.68 -10.57 -7.95
CA ILE A 44 -12.49 -9.13 -8.19
C ILE A 44 -13.01 -8.75 -9.57
N LYS A 45 -12.60 -9.48 -10.63
CA LYS A 45 -13.02 -9.23 -12.02
C LYS A 45 -14.54 -9.29 -12.18
N ASN A 46 -15.18 -10.23 -11.50
CA ASN A 46 -16.64 -10.40 -11.55
C ASN A 46 -17.39 -9.51 -10.55
N ASN A 47 -16.73 -8.55 -9.89
CA ASN A 47 -17.31 -7.68 -8.87
C ASN A 47 -18.01 -8.44 -7.74
N TYR A 48 -17.50 -9.63 -7.40
CA TYR A 48 -18.07 -10.54 -6.39
C TYR A 48 -19.52 -10.95 -6.66
N LYS A 49 -19.98 -10.84 -7.91
CA LYS A 49 -21.30 -11.31 -8.35
C LYS A 49 -21.20 -12.77 -8.78
N LEU A 50 -22.17 -13.59 -8.37
CA LEU A 50 -22.32 -14.95 -8.87
C LEU A 50 -23.32 -14.96 -10.02
N SER A 51 -22.97 -15.59 -11.14
CA SER A 51 -23.97 -16.03 -12.10
C SER A 51 -24.71 -17.27 -11.58
N LEU A 52 -25.82 -17.65 -12.23
CA LEU A 52 -26.57 -18.86 -11.89
C LEU A 52 -25.71 -20.14 -11.98
N PRO A 53 -24.93 -20.37 -13.06
CA PRO A 53 -23.94 -21.46 -13.12
C PRO A 53 -22.90 -21.40 -12.00
N ASP A 54 -22.40 -20.21 -11.69
CA ASP A 54 -21.38 -20.01 -10.64
C ASP A 54 -21.94 -20.28 -9.24
N SER A 55 -23.25 -20.18 -9.05
CA SER A 55 -23.89 -20.38 -7.75
C SER A 55 -23.81 -21.84 -7.31
N LEU A 56 -23.90 -22.79 -8.25
CA LEU A 56 -23.70 -24.23 -8.00
C LEU A 56 -22.23 -24.56 -7.72
N LEU A 57 -21.30 -23.98 -8.50
CA LEU A 57 -19.87 -24.12 -8.26
C LEU A 57 -19.44 -23.48 -6.93
N PHE A 58 -20.04 -22.33 -6.57
CA PHE A 58 -19.76 -21.66 -5.31
C PHE A 58 -20.15 -22.50 -4.10
N PHE A 59 -21.25 -23.25 -4.16
CA PHE A 59 -21.60 -24.15 -3.06
C PHE A 59 -20.45 -25.14 -2.77
N LEU A 60 -19.85 -25.68 -3.84
CA LEU A 60 -18.70 -26.58 -3.76
C LEU A 60 -17.41 -25.85 -3.31
N GLN A 61 -17.24 -24.59 -3.69
CA GLN A 61 -16.07 -23.77 -3.34
C GLN A 61 -16.21 -22.99 -2.02
N SER A 62 -17.37 -23.02 -1.37
CA SER A 62 -17.67 -22.18 -0.21
C SER A 62 -16.69 -22.35 0.96
N GLN A 63 -16.16 -23.56 1.15
CA GLN A 63 -15.12 -23.81 2.15
C GLN A 63 -13.78 -23.17 1.76
N ARG A 64 -13.41 -23.20 0.48
CA ARG A 64 -12.22 -22.53 -0.04
C ARG A 64 -12.31 -21.02 0.19
N ILE A 65 -13.46 -20.41 -0.10
CA ILE A 65 -13.66 -18.97 0.12
C ILE A 65 -13.58 -18.60 1.60
N LYS A 66 -14.14 -19.43 2.50
CA LYS A 66 -13.98 -19.24 3.95
C LYS A 66 -12.51 -19.31 4.38
N PHE A 67 -11.76 -20.25 3.81
CA PHE A 67 -10.34 -20.38 4.09
C PHE A 67 -9.54 -19.18 3.57
N LEU A 68 -9.90 -18.64 2.40
CA LEU A 68 -9.33 -17.38 1.89
C LEU A 68 -9.63 -16.20 2.82
N ASN A 69 -10.87 -16.07 3.32
CA ASN A 69 -11.20 -15.04 4.31
C ASN A 69 -10.34 -15.15 5.56
N TYR A 70 -10.14 -16.36 6.07
CA TYR A 70 -9.28 -16.60 7.23
C TYR A 70 -7.82 -16.19 6.95
N LYS A 71 -7.26 -16.62 5.81
CA LYS A 71 -5.90 -16.25 5.41
C LYS A 71 -5.74 -14.74 5.25
N LEU A 72 -6.64 -14.09 4.51
CA LEU A 72 -6.62 -12.63 4.32
C LEU A 72 -6.77 -11.89 5.64
N HIS A 73 -7.57 -12.39 6.58
CA HIS A 73 -7.66 -11.75 7.88
C HIS A 73 -6.36 -11.87 8.68
N TYR A 74 -5.76 -13.06 8.68
CA TYR A 74 -4.51 -13.33 9.39
C TYR A 74 -3.31 -12.58 8.81
N ASP A 75 -3.23 -12.51 7.47
CA ASP A 75 -2.13 -11.89 6.71
C ASP A 75 -2.16 -10.34 6.76
N HIS A 76 -3.25 -9.76 7.25
CA HIS A 76 -3.45 -8.31 7.24
C HIS A 76 -2.41 -7.57 8.08
N ARG A 77 -1.98 -8.17 9.19
CA ARG A 77 -0.90 -7.60 10.00
C ARG A 77 0.39 -7.50 9.20
N THR A 78 0.81 -8.59 8.56
CA THR A 78 2.04 -8.66 7.76
C THR A 78 1.99 -7.71 6.57
N PHE A 79 0.81 -7.53 5.95
CA PHE A 79 0.61 -6.50 4.93
C PHE A 79 0.83 -5.09 5.46
N LYS A 80 0.29 -4.75 6.64
CA LYS A 80 0.48 -3.42 7.24
C LYS A 80 1.95 -3.16 7.55
N GLU A 81 2.64 -4.15 8.12
CA GLU A 81 4.09 -4.08 8.38
C GLU A 81 4.86 -3.80 7.07
N TRP A 82 4.56 -4.54 6.00
CA TRP A 82 5.18 -4.32 4.69
C TRP A 82 4.90 -2.93 4.11
N ILE A 83 3.67 -2.42 4.22
CA ILE A 83 3.33 -1.06 3.76
C ILE A 83 4.11 -0.01 4.54
N VAL A 84 4.23 -0.17 5.86
CA VAL A 84 4.97 0.77 6.71
C VAL A 84 6.47 0.74 6.39
N GLU A 85 7.07 -0.45 6.26
CA GLU A 85 8.46 -0.60 5.80
C GLU A 85 8.67 0.08 4.45
N THR A 86 7.75 -0.16 3.50
CA THR A 86 7.80 0.45 2.17
C THR A 86 7.76 1.98 2.26
N PHE A 87 6.90 2.52 3.11
CA PHE A 87 6.82 3.97 3.35
C PHE A 87 8.11 4.55 3.93
N LEU A 88 8.65 3.96 5.00
CA LEU A 88 9.88 4.43 5.63
C LEU A 88 11.07 4.39 4.66
N CYS A 89 11.19 3.32 3.88
CA CYS A 89 12.19 3.22 2.82
C CYS A 89 12.04 4.31 1.75
N HIS A 90 10.82 4.70 1.39
CA HIS A 90 10.63 5.82 0.47
C HIS A 90 10.99 7.16 1.10
N LEU A 91 10.70 7.40 2.39
CA LEU A 91 11.11 8.63 3.06
C LEU A 91 12.63 8.81 3.07
N ILE A 92 13.36 7.73 3.36
CA ILE A 92 14.84 7.70 3.30
C ILE A 92 15.31 8.10 1.90
N LYS A 93 14.77 7.45 0.85
CA LYS A 93 15.10 7.78 -0.54
C LYS A 93 14.80 9.22 -0.89
N LEU A 94 13.68 9.78 -0.41
CA LEU A 94 13.35 11.18 -0.66
C LEU A 94 14.37 12.14 -0.05
N GLY A 95 14.85 11.89 1.17
CA GLY A 95 15.93 12.70 1.76
C GLY A 95 17.26 12.53 1.03
N GLU A 96 17.63 11.30 0.65
CA GLU A 96 18.83 11.04 -0.17
C GLU A 96 18.80 11.80 -1.51
N LEU A 97 17.66 11.79 -2.20
CA LEU A 97 17.46 12.54 -3.46
C LEU A 97 17.59 14.06 -3.29
N ASN A 98 17.35 14.56 -2.08
CA ASN A 98 17.51 15.97 -1.72
C ASN A 98 18.89 16.27 -1.10
N ASN A 99 19.86 15.35 -1.20
CA ASN A 99 21.20 15.45 -0.60
C ASN A 99 21.18 15.68 0.92
N GLU A 100 20.14 15.16 1.57
CA GLU A 100 19.85 15.44 2.96
C GLU A 100 20.29 14.26 3.84
N LYS A 101 21.45 14.41 4.52
CA LYS A 101 22.02 13.31 5.31
C LYS A 101 21.31 13.07 6.65
N ASN A 102 20.73 14.13 7.23
CA ASN A 102 20.16 14.10 8.58
C ASN A 102 18.64 14.30 8.61
N TYR A 103 18.00 14.47 7.45
CA TYR A 103 16.54 14.61 7.37
C TYR A 103 15.96 15.83 8.14
N THR A 104 16.78 16.88 8.37
CA THR A 104 16.45 18.09 9.15
C THR A 104 15.96 19.31 8.37
N SER A 105 16.12 19.34 7.05
CA SER A 105 15.55 20.37 6.17
C SER A 105 14.03 20.35 6.26
N LEU A 106 13.44 21.53 6.11
CA LEU A 106 11.99 21.64 6.17
C LEU A 106 11.38 21.00 4.92
N ILE A 107 10.26 20.29 5.09
CA ILE A 107 9.56 19.59 3.99
C ILE A 107 9.27 20.53 2.81
N TRP A 108 8.95 21.79 3.08
CA TRP A 108 8.68 22.81 2.04
C TRP A 108 9.91 23.26 1.26
N GLU A 109 11.11 23.12 1.83
CA GLU A 109 12.38 23.45 1.20
C GLU A 109 12.89 22.33 0.28
N LEU A 110 12.40 21.09 0.47
CA LEU A 110 12.76 19.96 -0.37
C LEU A 110 12.25 20.14 -1.80
N ASP A 111 13.00 19.66 -2.79
CA ASP A 111 12.60 19.64 -4.19
C ASP A 111 11.64 18.48 -4.47
N LEU A 112 10.44 18.59 -3.91
CA LEU A 112 9.37 17.59 -4.00
C LEU A 112 8.11 18.20 -4.63
N PRO A 113 7.28 17.39 -5.30
CA PRO A 113 5.95 17.82 -5.74
C PRO A 113 5.12 18.40 -4.59
N GLN A 114 4.33 19.44 -4.87
CA GLN A 114 3.52 20.13 -3.87
C GLN A 114 2.56 19.17 -3.14
N ASP A 115 1.89 18.28 -3.88
CA ASP A 115 0.97 17.28 -3.31
C ASP A 115 1.68 16.34 -2.32
N LEU A 116 2.95 16.00 -2.58
CA LEU A 116 3.74 15.16 -1.69
C LEU A 116 4.12 15.92 -0.41
N LYS A 117 4.53 17.19 -0.54
CA LYS A 117 4.77 18.06 0.61
C LYS A 117 3.52 18.16 1.49
N GLU A 118 2.38 18.45 0.88
CA GLU A 118 1.10 18.53 1.59
C GLU A 118 0.76 17.21 2.29
N SER A 119 0.97 16.07 1.63
CA SER A 119 0.73 14.77 2.25
C SER A 119 1.65 14.50 3.45
N LEU A 120 2.94 14.83 3.36
CA LEU A 120 3.89 14.68 4.45
C LEU A 120 3.54 15.58 5.65
N THR A 121 3.05 16.79 5.40
CA THR A 121 2.66 17.71 6.48
C THR A 121 1.43 17.25 7.27
N LYS A 122 0.62 16.33 6.73
CA LYS A 122 -0.50 15.70 7.47
C LYS A 122 -0.02 14.87 8.66
N PHE A 123 1.26 14.54 8.76
CA PHE A 123 1.87 13.93 9.94
C PHE A 123 2.11 14.96 11.07
N ASN A 124 1.73 16.22 10.87
CA ASN A 124 1.97 17.32 11.81
C ASN A 124 3.46 17.41 12.17
N THR A 125 4.31 17.35 11.15
CA THR A 125 5.76 17.45 11.23
C THR A 125 6.26 18.44 10.19
N PHE A 126 7.42 19.00 10.45
CA PHE A 126 8.08 20.02 9.65
C PHE A 126 9.25 19.46 8.84
N THR A 127 9.84 18.35 9.30
CA THR A 127 10.98 17.69 8.67
C THR A 127 10.69 16.19 8.48
N LEU A 128 11.47 15.53 7.63
CA LEU A 128 11.39 14.07 7.49
C LEU A 128 11.89 13.36 8.78
N ASN A 129 12.90 13.91 9.44
CA ASN A 129 13.44 13.37 10.70
C ASN A 129 12.39 13.30 11.81
N GLU A 130 11.54 14.33 11.91
CA GLU A 130 10.46 14.34 12.89
C GLU A 130 9.46 13.19 12.69
N ILE A 131 9.24 12.72 11.46
CA ILE A 131 8.38 11.55 11.23
C ILE A 131 9.01 10.31 11.85
N PHE A 132 10.32 10.11 11.67
CA PHE A 132 11.05 8.96 12.24
C PHE A 132 11.13 9.01 13.77
N GLN A 133 11.18 10.21 14.36
CA GLN A 133 11.32 10.38 15.82
C GLN A 133 9.97 10.35 16.55
N LYS A 134 8.93 10.95 15.96
CA LYS A 134 7.63 11.15 16.60
C LYS A 134 6.77 9.89 16.61
N TYR A 135 6.89 9.05 15.58
CA TYR A 135 6.04 7.88 15.40
C TYR A 135 6.81 6.60 15.73
N GLN A 136 6.32 5.85 16.71
CA GLN A 136 6.79 4.50 16.99
C GLN A 136 6.14 3.48 16.03
N PRO A 137 6.69 2.27 15.86
CA PRO A 137 6.11 1.25 15.00
C PRO A 137 4.61 1.00 15.25
N GLU A 138 4.18 1.03 16.51
CA GLU A 138 2.79 0.81 16.91
C GLU A 138 1.85 1.95 16.47
N ASP A 139 2.35 3.18 16.37
CA ASP A 139 1.56 4.32 15.91
C ASP A 139 1.13 4.14 14.45
N PHE A 140 2.02 3.57 13.63
CA PHE A 140 1.73 3.26 12.23
C PHE A 140 0.67 2.16 12.06
N GLU A 141 0.43 1.37 13.10
CA GLU A 141 -0.67 0.40 13.10
C GLU A 141 -2.04 1.06 13.34
N THR A 142 -2.10 2.29 13.85
CA THR A 142 -3.39 2.98 14.01
C THR A 142 -4.01 3.31 12.65
N ALA A 143 -5.32 3.14 12.52
CA ALA A 143 -6.01 3.39 11.24
C ALA A 143 -5.79 4.82 10.73
N ALA A 144 -5.71 5.81 11.64
CA ALA A 144 -5.50 7.20 11.29
C ALA A 144 -4.12 7.46 10.65
N ILE A 145 -3.05 6.87 11.20
CA ILE A 145 -1.70 7.04 10.65
C ILE A 145 -1.49 6.15 9.43
N PHE A 146 -1.97 4.90 9.48
CA PHE A 146 -1.88 3.98 8.35
C PHE A 146 -2.53 4.54 7.07
N ASN A 147 -3.68 5.22 7.19
CA ASN A 147 -4.32 5.87 6.04
C ASN A 147 -3.46 7.00 5.47
N LYS A 148 -2.78 7.80 6.31
CA LYS A 148 -1.83 8.82 5.84
C LYS A 148 -0.64 8.19 5.11
N VAL A 149 -0.16 7.06 5.59
CA VAL A 149 0.89 6.27 4.94
C VAL A 149 0.45 5.83 3.55
N LEU A 150 -0.73 5.20 3.43
CA LEU A 150 -1.27 4.74 2.16
C LEU A 150 -1.44 5.88 1.15
N ASP A 151 -1.98 7.01 1.59
CA ASP A 151 -2.19 8.19 0.74
C ASP A 151 -0.86 8.79 0.27
N THR A 152 0.14 8.86 1.16
CA THR A 152 1.47 9.37 0.80
C THR A 152 2.18 8.45 -0.19
N LEU A 153 2.13 7.14 0.03
CA LEU A 153 2.71 6.17 -0.90
C LEU A 153 2.03 6.20 -2.28
N LYS A 154 0.72 6.45 -2.35
CA LYS A 154 0.02 6.60 -3.64
C LYS A 154 0.62 7.76 -4.41
N ILE A 155 0.78 8.92 -3.77
CA ILE A 155 1.37 10.12 -4.39
C ILE A 155 2.80 9.84 -4.84
N ILE A 156 3.61 9.17 -4.02
CA ILE A 156 4.99 8.79 -4.38
C ILE A 156 5.00 7.90 -5.63
N ASN A 157 4.12 6.90 -5.71
CA ASN A 157 4.05 5.99 -6.84
C ASN A 157 3.56 6.67 -8.13
N TYR A 158 2.56 7.56 -8.05
CA TYR A 158 2.16 8.39 -9.18
C TYR A 158 3.27 9.35 -9.62
N SER A 159 4.04 9.85 -8.66
CA SER A 159 5.12 10.80 -8.92
C SER A 159 6.40 10.14 -9.45
N LYS A 160 6.51 8.80 -9.50
CA LYS A 160 7.70 8.10 -10.04
C LYS A 160 8.02 8.52 -11.47
N GLU A 161 7.01 8.84 -12.28
CA GLU A 161 7.22 9.38 -13.64
C GLU A 161 7.74 10.83 -13.61
N SER A 162 7.27 11.66 -12.68
CA SER A 162 7.68 13.07 -12.57
C SER A 162 9.02 13.27 -11.87
N ILE A 163 9.30 12.48 -10.83
CA ILE A 163 10.57 12.49 -10.07
C ILE A 163 11.69 11.93 -10.93
N ALA A 164 11.46 10.89 -11.75
CA ALA A 164 12.46 10.39 -12.69
C ALA A 164 12.86 11.43 -13.77
N ILE A 165 11.90 12.26 -14.22
CA ILE A 165 12.15 13.31 -15.22
C ILE A 165 12.99 14.45 -14.64
N SER A 166 12.66 14.96 -13.45
CA SER A 166 13.46 15.99 -12.76
C SER A 166 14.86 15.50 -12.33
N LEU A 167 15.04 14.19 -12.12
CA LEU A 167 16.35 13.57 -11.90
C LEU A 167 17.20 13.47 -13.18
N SER A 168 16.59 13.29 -14.35
CA SER A 168 17.32 13.21 -15.63
C SER A 168 17.89 14.56 -16.09
N SER A 169 17.25 15.67 -15.70
CA SER A 169 17.71 17.02 -16.03
C SER A 169 18.87 17.46 -15.13
N LYS A 170 18.82 17.14 -13.83
CA LYS A 170 19.90 17.52 -12.88
C LYS A 170 21.24 16.81 -13.14
N ASN A 171 21.22 15.58 -13.65
CA ASN A 171 22.45 14.85 -14.00
C ASN A 171 23.10 15.31 -15.31
N LYS A 172 22.42 16.12 -16.14
CA LYS A 172 23.02 16.71 -17.34
C LYS A 172 23.82 17.98 -17.04
N ASP A 173 23.49 18.68 -15.95
CA ASP A 173 24.13 19.94 -15.59
C ASP A 173 25.42 19.77 -14.76
N VAL A 174 25.83 18.53 -14.46
CA VAL A 174 27.10 18.19 -13.77
C VAL A 174 28.15 17.64 -14.76
N ALA A 175 27.82 17.55 -16.06
CA ALA A 175 28.69 16.98 -17.09
C ALA A 175 29.27 18.01 -18.07
N LEU A 176 29.38 19.28 -17.68
CA LEU A 176 30.02 20.36 -18.45
C LEU A 176 31.15 21.02 -17.66
#